data_AF-A0A7S0R0Y2-F1
#
_entry.id   AF-A0A7S0R0Y2-F1
#
_cell.length_a   1.000
_cell.length_b   1.000
_cell.length_c   1.000
_cell.angle_alpha   90.00
_cell.angle_beta   90.00
_cell.angle_gamma   90.00
#
_symmetry.space_group_name_H-M   'P 1'
#
loop_
_entity.id
_entity.type
_entity.pdbx_description
1 polymer ?
#
loop_
_entity_poly.entity_id
_entity_poly.type
_entity_poly.pdbx_seq_one_letter_code
_entity_poly.pdbx_strand_id
1 'polypeptide(L)'
;MSLHVLPLLTINMGVEMLYILKSRVQSQNIPTSKADKLLADVTEFLFSTAAVNAMFQPQAMPRTPKLQALKQTLHRAAHASIMKLSDDSMSKLFDLSVMSCKYQVLCATRLEDMLQVTQQHMSQLRSMALQWAGHAQVMGLLDHAQQLLDATY
;
A
#
# COMPACT_ATOMS: atom_id res chain seq x y z
N MET A 1 3.11 -16.17 18.69
CA MET A 1 2.37 -15.39 17.67
C MET A 1 3.34 -14.36 17.12
N SER A 2 3.56 -14.31 15.80
CA SER A 2 4.56 -13.42 15.21
C SER A 2 4.19 -11.94 15.42
N LEU A 3 5.15 -11.13 15.89
CA LEU A 3 4.97 -9.73 16.28
C LEU A 3 5.24 -8.74 15.12
N HIS A 4 5.77 -9.25 14.00
CA HIS A 4 6.17 -8.48 12.82
C HIS A 4 5.48 -9.04 11.57
N VAL A 5 4.18 -9.30 11.59
CA VAL A 5 3.44 -9.70 10.36
C VAL A 5 2.76 -8.49 9.72
N LEU A 6 2.41 -7.49 10.53
CA LEU A 6 1.65 -6.34 10.07
C LEU A 6 2.37 -5.54 8.96
N PRO A 7 3.68 -5.24 9.05
CA PRO A 7 4.37 -4.50 8.00
C PRO A 7 4.27 -5.19 6.64
N LEU A 8 4.58 -6.49 6.58
CA LEU A 8 4.48 -7.27 5.35
C LEU A 8 3.06 -7.25 4.76
N LEU A 9 2.04 -7.45 5.60
CA LEU A 9 0.66 -7.49 5.12
C LEU A 9 0.18 -6.12 4.63
N THR A 10 0.45 -5.07 5.40
CA THR A 10 -0.01 -3.71 5.08
C THR A 10 0.69 -3.14 3.86
N ILE A 11 2.01 -3.34 3.72
CA ILE A 11 2.75 -2.92 2.53
C ILE A 11 2.23 -3.67 1.31
N ASN A 12 2.19 -5.01 1.33
CA ASN A 12 1.74 -5.78 0.17
C ASN A 12 0.31 -5.42 -0.25
N MET A 13 -0.63 -5.37 0.69
CA MET A 13 -2.01 -4.99 0.36
C MET A 13 -2.11 -3.53 -0.12
N GLY A 14 -1.40 -2.60 0.52
CA GLY A 14 -1.43 -1.18 0.16
C GLY A 14 -0.88 -0.93 -1.25
N VAL A 15 0.20 -1.62 -1.62
CA VAL A 15 0.79 -1.51 -2.96
C VAL A 15 -0.12 -2.14 -4.03
N GLU A 16 -0.74 -3.29 -3.77
CA GLU A 16 -1.69 -3.86 -4.75
C GLU A 16 -2.90 -2.96 -4.97
N MET A 17 -3.36 -2.28 -3.92
CA MET A 17 -4.42 -1.28 -4.07
C MET A 17 -3.97 -0.12 -4.96
N LEU A 18 -2.73 0.37 -4.82
CA LEU A 18 -2.18 1.41 -5.69
C LEU A 18 -2.10 0.95 -7.15
N TYR A 19 -1.74 -0.31 -7.42
CA TYR A 19 -1.72 -0.85 -8.78
C TYR A 19 -3.11 -0.97 -9.40
N ILE A 20 -4.10 -1.44 -8.62
CA ILE A 20 -5.49 -1.50 -9.09
C ILE A 20 -6.04 -0.09 -9.32
N LEU A 21 -5.73 0.86 -8.43
CA LEU A 21 -6.12 2.27 -8.59
C LEU A 21 -5.50 2.87 -9.85
N LYS A 22 -4.20 2.70 -10.07
CA LYS A 22 -3.51 3.15 -11.28
C LYS A 22 -4.19 2.61 -12.54
N SER A 23 -4.44 1.29 -12.58
CA SER A 23 -5.08 0.63 -13.71
C SER A 23 -6.50 1.16 -13.98
N ARG A 24 -7.26 1.43 -12.90
CA ARG A 24 -8.61 2.00 -13.00
C ARG A 24 -8.61 3.43 -13.52
N VAL A 25 -7.68 4.26 -13.06
CA VAL A 25 -7.59 5.67 -13.48
C VAL A 25 -7.21 5.74 -14.97
N GLN A 26 -6.33 4.85 -15.41
CA GLN A 26 -5.97 4.70 -16.83
C GLN A 26 -7.18 4.29 -17.69
N SER A 27 -8.00 3.33 -17.24
CA SER A 27 -9.17 2.88 -18.02
C SER A 27 -10.31 3.91 -18.07
N GLN A 28 -10.38 4.82 -17.10
CA GLN A 28 -11.35 5.92 -17.07
C GLN A 28 -10.89 7.16 -17.86
N ASN A 29 -9.73 7.08 -18.53
CA ASN A 29 -9.19 8.15 -19.37
C ASN A 29 -9.04 9.50 -18.61
N ILE A 30 -8.74 9.42 -17.31
CA ILE A 30 -8.50 10.57 -16.46
C ILE A 30 -7.15 11.20 -16.85
N PRO A 31 -7.02 12.55 -16.87
CA PRO A 31 -5.76 13.20 -17.18
C PRO A 31 -4.61 12.71 -16.28
N THR A 32 -3.47 12.36 -16.87
CA THR A 32 -2.30 11.78 -16.17
C THR A 32 -1.86 12.62 -14.98
N SER A 33 -1.87 13.95 -15.11
CA SER A 33 -1.53 14.86 -14.00
C SER A 33 -2.44 14.69 -12.76
N LYS A 34 -3.74 14.41 -12.96
CA LYS A 34 -4.67 14.14 -11.86
C LYS A 34 -4.47 12.73 -11.29
N ALA A 35 -4.17 11.77 -12.17
CA ALA A 35 -3.86 10.40 -11.79
C ALA A 35 -2.62 10.32 -10.90
N ASP A 36 -1.54 10.98 -11.30
CA ASP A 36 -0.27 10.97 -10.59
C ASP A 36 -0.41 11.65 -9.22
N LYS A 37 -1.13 12.77 -9.16
CA LYS A 37 -1.43 13.44 -7.90
C LYS A 37 -2.23 12.54 -6.95
N LEU A 38 -3.26 11.87 -7.45
CA LEU A 38 -4.05 10.91 -6.69
C LEU A 38 -3.18 9.77 -6.13
N LEU A 39 -2.34 9.17 -6.96
CA LEU A 39 -1.46 8.08 -6.54
C LEU A 39 -0.41 8.55 -5.52
N ALA A 40 0.14 9.75 -5.71
CA ALA A 40 1.04 10.39 -4.75
C ALA A 40 0.35 10.63 -3.40
N ASP A 41 -0.84 11.26 -3.39
CA ASP A 41 -1.61 11.55 -2.18
C ASP A 41 -1.93 10.27 -1.38
N VAL A 42 -2.33 9.19 -2.07
CA VAL A 42 -2.60 7.88 -1.43
C VAL A 42 -1.32 7.27 -0.88
N THR A 43 -0.20 7.37 -1.61
CA THR A 43 1.10 6.85 -1.18
C THR A 43 1.62 7.61 0.05
N GLU A 44 1.54 8.93 0.06
CA GLU A 44 1.94 9.76 1.20
C GLU A 44 1.12 9.42 2.44
N PHE A 45 -0.18 9.19 2.26
CA PHE A 45 -1.06 8.83 3.37
C PHE A 45 -0.72 7.45 3.95
N LEU A 46 -0.51 6.46 3.08
CA LEU A 46 -0.12 5.10 3.47
C LEU A 46 1.25 5.04 4.16
N PHE A 47 2.23 5.76 3.61
CA PHE A 47 3.63 5.73 4.04
C PHE A 47 4.03 6.94 4.89
N SER A 48 3.06 7.68 5.44
CA SER A 48 3.35 8.77 6.38
C SER A 48 4.21 8.25 7.53
N THR A 49 5.17 9.06 8.01
CA THR A 49 6.12 8.65 9.05
C THR A 49 5.41 8.10 10.30
N ALA A 50 4.28 8.69 10.68
CA ALA A 50 3.46 8.20 11.79
C ALA A 50 2.83 6.82 11.50
N ALA A 51 2.29 6.61 10.29
CA ALA A 51 1.70 5.33 9.89
C ALA A 51 2.76 4.23 9.81
N VAL A 52 3.91 4.51 9.19
CA VAL A 52 5.04 3.58 9.07
C VAL A 52 5.55 3.22 10.45
N ASN A 53 5.84 4.18 11.32
CA ASN A 53 6.33 3.90 12.67
C ASN A 53 5.32 3.06 13.47
N ALA A 54 4.01 3.36 13.39
CA ALA A 54 2.97 2.59 14.07
C ALA A 54 2.78 1.17 13.50
N MET A 55 3.09 0.97 12.22
CA MET A 55 3.03 -0.32 11.54
C MET A 55 4.18 -1.24 11.97
N PHE A 56 5.39 -0.69 12.12
CA PHE A 56 6.60 -1.42 12.52
C PHE A 56 6.74 -1.63 14.05
N GLN A 57 5.87 -1.05 14.88
CA GLN A 57 5.84 -1.38 16.31
C GLN A 57 5.53 -2.87 16.52
N PRO A 58 6.31 -3.60 17.35
CA PRO A 58 6.04 -5.00 17.67
C PRO A 58 4.65 -5.16 18.28
N GLN A 59 3.78 -5.91 17.62
CA GLN A 59 2.42 -6.08 18.09
C GLN A 59 1.84 -7.42 17.64
N ALA A 60 1.11 -8.07 18.54
CA ALA A 60 0.34 -9.24 18.18
C ALA A 60 -0.64 -8.87 17.07
N MET A 61 -0.82 -9.77 16.10
CA MET A 61 -1.76 -9.55 15.01
C MET A 61 -3.15 -9.23 15.59
N PRO A 62 -3.69 -8.02 15.36
CA PRO A 62 -4.99 -7.65 15.88
C PRO A 62 -6.05 -8.50 15.18
N ARG A 63 -6.98 -9.06 15.95
CA ARG A 63 -8.15 -9.77 15.42
C ARG A 63 -9.08 -8.78 14.70
N THR A 64 -8.81 -8.46 13.44
CA THR A 64 -9.70 -7.71 12.50
C THR A 64 -9.63 -6.16 12.44
N PRO A 65 -9.32 -5.36 13.50
CA PRO A 65 -9.52 -3.90 13.45
C PRO A 65 -8.46 -3.14 12.64
N LYS A 66 -7.20 -3.62 12.53
CA LYS A 66 -6.17 -2.87 11.80
C LYS A 66 -6.23 -3.03 10.28
N LEU A 67 -6.75 -4.15 9.80
CA LEU A 67 -7.08 -4.33 8.38
C LEU A 67 -8.27 -3.45 7.96
N GLN A 68 -9.27 -3.30 8.84
CA GLN A 68 -10.32 -2.30 8.66
C GLN A 68 -9.79 -0.86 8.76
N ALA A 69 -8.82 -0.60 9.65
CA ALA A 69 -8.15 0.70 9.70
C ALA A 69 -7.43 0.98 8.38
N LEU A 70 -6.75 0.00 7.77
CA LEU A 70 -6.17 0.13 6.43
C LEU A 70 -7.23 0.48 5.38
N LYS A 71 -8.38 -0.21 5.40
CA LYS A 71 -9.53 0.11 4.53
C LYS A 71 -10.03 1.55 4.74
N GLN A 72 -10.22 1.99 5.98
CA GLN A 72 -10.69 3.34 6.32
C GLN A 72 -9.69 4.42 5.94
N THR A 73 -8.41 4.15 6.19
CA THR A 73 -7.27 4.98 5.81
C THR A 73 -7.29 5.20 4.29
N LEU A 74 -7.43 4.12 3.52
CA LEU A 74 -7.50 4.18 2.06
C LEU A 74 -8.79 4.82 1.53
N HIS A 75 -9.91 4.59 2.20
CA HIS A 75 -11.18 5.26 1.88
C HIS A 75 -11.05 6.78 2.01
N ARG A 76 -10.45 7.25 3.11
CA ARG A 76 -10.17 8.69 3.33
C ARG A 76 -9.22 9.24 2.28
N ALA A 77 -8.15 8.51 1.96
CA ALA A 77 -7.19 8.92 0.94
C ALA A 77 -7.84 9.04 -0.44
N ALA A 78 -8.63 8.05 -0.86
CA ALA A 78 -9.34 8.06 -2.15
C ALA A 78 -10.42 9.16 -2.25
N HIS A 79 -11.15 9.42 -1.16
CA HIS A 79 -12.15 10.50 -1.12
C HIS A 79 -11.52 11.90 -1.12
N ALA A 80 -10.35 12.08 -0.47
CA ALA A 80 -9.66 13.36 -0.41
C ALA A 80 -9.08 13.80 -1.78
N SER A 81 -8.86 12.84 -2.67
CA SER A 81 -8.04 12.99 -3.89
C SER A 81 -8.88 13.00 -5.19
N ILE A 82 -10.13 13.50 -5.13
CA ILE A 82 -11.04 13.74 -6.27
C ILE A 82 -11.81 12.49 -6.73
N MET A 83 -11.35 11.28 -6.42
CA MET A 83 -11.94 10.03 -6.94
C MET A 83 -13.20 9.62 -6.17
N LYS A 84 -14.37 9.71 -6.82
CA LYS A 84 -15.66 9.24 -6.27
C LYS A 84 -15.74 7.70 -6.30
N LEU A 85 -14.97 7.02 -5.47
CA LEU A 85 -15.28 5.61 -5.17
C LEU A 85 -16.57 5.57 -4.35
N SER A 86 -17.51 4.70 -4.73
CA SER A 86 -18.59 4.31 -3.81
C SER A 86 -18.03 3.39 -2.72
N ASP A 87 -18.70 3.34 -1.57
CA ASP A 87 -18.38 2.39 -0.48
C ASP A 87 -18.31 0.93 -0.98
N ASP A 88 -19.18 0.58 -1.93
CA ASP A 88 -19.19 -0.73 -2.59
C ASP A 88 -17.92 -0.97 -3.42
N SER A 89 -17.49 0.04 -4.19
CA SER A 89 -16.25 -0.03 -4.97
C SER A 89 -15.02 -0.17 -4.06
N MET A 90 -15.00 0.53 -2.92
CA MET A 90 -13.87 0.46 -1.98
C MET A 90 -13.82 -0.90 -1.27
N SER A 91 -14.98 -1.46 -0.96
CA SER A 91 -15.08 -2.81 -0.38
C SER A 91 -14.52 -3.85 -1.34
N LYS A 92 -14.91 -3.80 -2.62
CA LYS A 92 -14.36 -4.68 -3.67
C LYS A 92 -12.85 -4.51 -3.87
N LEU A 93 -12.34 -3.28 -3.83
CA LEU A 93 -10.90 -3.01 -3.92
C LEU A 93 -10.13 -3.68 -2.76
N PHE A 94 -10.66 -3.54 -1.55
CA PHE A 94 -10.07 -4.18 -0.37
C PHE A 94 -10.11 -5.71 -0.49
N ASP A 95 -11.26 -6.28 -0.87
CA ASP A 95 -11.42 -7.73 -1.04
C ASP A 95 -10.48 -8.29 -2.13
N LEU A 96 -10.32 -7.58 -3.25
CA LEU A 96 -9.35 -7.94 -4.29
C LEU A 96 -7.92 -7.95 -3.73
N SER A 97 -7.56 -6.97 -2.93
CA SER A 97 -6.20 -6.85 -2.39
C SER A 97 -5.92 -7.93 -1.33
N VAL A 98 -6.94 -8.29 -0.54
CA VAL A 98 -6.88 -9.47 0.33
C VAL A 98 -6.69 -10.75 -0.50
N MET A 99 -7.42 -10.91 -1.60
CA MET A 99 -7.30 -12.09 -2.46
C MET A 99 -5.95 -12.16 -3.15
N SER A 100 -5.39 -11.04 -3.64
CA SER A 100 -4.04 -10.97 -4.20
C SER A 100 -2.99 -11.38 -3.18
N CYS A 101 -3.08 -10.88 -1.94
CA CYS A 101 -2.15 -11.27 -0.88
C CYS A 101 -2.30 -12.75 -0.49
N LYS A 102 -3.52 -13.28 -0.39
CA LYS A 102 -3.74 -14.73 -0.19
C LYS A 102 -3.13 -15.55 -1.30
N TYR A 103 -3.28 -15.11 -2.54
CA TYR A 103 -2.70 -15.79 -3.70
C TYR A 103 -1.16 -15.77 -3.64
N GLN A 104 -0.54 -14.63 -3.32
CA GLN A 104 0.92 -14.54 -3.11
C GLN A 104 1.40 -15.51 -2.03
N VAL A 105 0.68 -15.61 -0.91
CA VAL A 105 0.99 -16.56 0.17
C VAL A 105 0.83 -18.02 -0.29
N LEU A 106 -0.18 -18.33 -1.10
CA LEU A 106 -0.38 -19.69 -1.64
C LEU A 106 0.70 -20.08 -2.65
N CYS A 107 1.24 -19.11 -3.39
CA CYS A 107 2.33 -19.32 -4.34
C CYS A 107 3.71 -19.35 -3.68
N ALA A 108 3.86 -18.74 -2.49
CA ALA A 108 5.09 -18.72 -1.74
C ALA A 108 5.40 -20.14 -1.20
N THR A 109 6.55 -20.67 -1.60
CA THR A 109 7.05 -21.97 -1.12
C THR A 109 7.87 -21.82 0.16
N ARG A 110 8.46 -20.64 0.34
CA ARG A 110 9.31 -20.27 1.48
C ARG A 110 8.88 -18.90 2.00
N LEU A 111 9.14 -18.63 3.29
CA LEU A 111 8.83 -17.33 3.88
C LEU A 111 9.61 -16.19 3.21
N GLU A 112 10.83 -16.47 2.76
CA GLU A 112 11.68 -15.53 2.00
C GLU A 112 11.00 -15.05 0.73
N ASP A 113 10.18 -15.88 0.08
CA ASP A 113 9.45 -15.51 -1.14
C ASP A 113 8.49 -14.34 -0.86
N MET A 114 7.85 -14.31 0.32
CA MET A 114 6.96 -13.21 0.72
C MET A 114 7.73 -11.92 1.01
N LEU A 115 8.93 -12.01 1.57
CA LEU A 115 9.80 -10.85 1.76
C LEU A 115 10.25 -10.31 0.41
N GLN A 116 10.61 -11.18 -0.53
CA GLN A 116 10.99 -10.81 -1.89
C GLN A 116 9.84 -10.11 -2.63
N VAL A 117 8.61 -10.62 -2.50
CA VAL A 117 7.40 -9.95 -3.04
C VAL A 117 7.27 -8.54 -2.46
N THR A 118 7.49 -8.38 -1.16
CA THR A 118 7.41 -7.07 -0.49
C THR A 118 8.49 -6.11 -1.00
N GLN A 119 9.73 -6.58 -1.13
CA GLN A 119 10.84 -5.78 -1.69
C GLN A 119 10.56 -5.39 -3.15
N GLN A 120 10.01 -6.31 -3.94
CA GLN A 120 9.64 -6.05 -5.32
C GLN A 120 8.53 -4.99 -5.41
N HIS A 121 7.50 -5.08 -4.57
CA HIS A 121 6.46 -4.05 -4.46
C HIS A 121 7.03 -2.67 -4.11
N MET A 122 7.94 -2.61 -3.14
CA MET A 122 8.62 -1.35 -2.78
C MET A 122 9.44 -0.78 -3.95
N SER A 123 10.19 -1.62 -4.66
CA SER A 123 10.97 -1.21 -5.83
C SER A 123 10.07 -0.71 -6.98
N GLN A 124 8.98 -1.40 -7.25
CA GLN A 124 8.02 -1.02 -8.29
C GLN A 124 7.23 0.23 -7.91
N LEU A 125 6.86 0.39 -6.65
CA LEU A 125 6.21 1.60 -6.17
C LEU A 125 7.15 2.81 -6.31
N ARG A 126 8.44 2.66 -5.98
CA ARG A 126 9.45 3.71 -6.24
C ARG A 126 9.56 4.07 -7.71
N SER A 127 9.62 3.08 -8.61
CA SER A 127 9.73 3.35 -10.04
C SER A 127 8.50 4.08 -10.58
N MET A 128 7.32 3.79 -10.04
CA MET A 128 6.10 4.55 -10.33
C MET A 128 6.16 5.97 -9.74
N ALA A 129 6.62 6.12 -8.50
CA ALA A 129 6.67 7.40 -7.81
C ALA A 129 7.61 8.42 -8.48
N LEU A 130 8.69 7.95 -9.13
CA LEU A 130 9.59 8.80 -9.92
C LEU A 130 8.89 9.54 -11.07
N GLN A 131 7.72 9.06 -11.52
CA GLN A 131 6.95 9.68 -12.59
C GLN A 131 6.02 10.79 -12.07
N TRP A 132 5.82 10.89 -10.75
CA TRP A 132 4.85 11.82 -10.16
C TRP A 132 5.46 13.19 -9.88
N ALA A 133 4.62 14.23 -9.96
CA ALA A 133 4.99 15.56 -9.49
C ALA A 133 5.17 15.55 -7.96
N GLY A 134 6.30 16.05 -7.46
CA GLY A 134 6.61 16.04 -6.02
C GLY A 134 7.26 14.74 -5.50
N HIS A 135 7.79 13.90 -6.40
CA HIS A 135 8.42 12.61 -6.06
C HIS A 135 9.44 12.66 -4.92
N ALA A 136 10.15 13.76 -4.69
CA ALA A 136 11.15 13.88 -3.62
C ALA A 136 10.57 13.59 -2.21
N GLN A 137 9.36 14.07 -1.92
CA GLN A 137 8.71 13.84 -0.63
C GLN A 137 8.28 12.37 -0.48
N VAL A 138 7.61 11.84 -1.50
CA VAL A 138 7.16 10.43 -1.55
C VAL A 138 8.36 9.48 -1.43
N MET A 139 9.44 9.74 -2.15
CA MET A 139 10.66 8.92 -2.11
C MET A 139 11.27 8.90 -0.70
N GLY A 140 11.32 10.04 0.00
CA GLY A 140 11.78 10.08 1.39
C GLY A 140 10.94 9.21 2.33
N LEU A 141 9.62 9.17 2.15
CA LEU A 141 8.73 8.29 2.91
C LEU A 141 8.95 6.81 2.59
N LEU A 142 9.12 6.48 1.31
CA LEU A 142 9.39 5.11 0.87
C LEU A 142 10.78 4.61 1.33
N ASP A 143 11.77 5.50 1.36
CA ASP A 143 13.11 5.19 1.85
C ASP A 143 13.12 4.95 3.36
N HIS A 144 12.39 5.75 4.14
CA HIS A 144 12.18 5.49 5.56
C HIS A 144 11.49 4.13 5.79
N ALA A 145 10.45 3.81 5.02
CA ALA A 145 9.76 2.53 5.12
C ALA A 145 10.66 1.34 4.74
N GLN A 146 11.51 1.48 3.72
CA GLN A 146 12.47 0.45 3.34
C GLN A 146 13.55 0.23 4.41
N GLN A 147 14.10 1.31 4.97
CA GLN A 147 15.09 1.20 6.05
C GLN A 147 14.54 0.43 7.24
N LEU A 148 13.27 0.67 7.60
CA LEU A 148 12.61 -0.09 8.67
C LEU A 148 12.30 -1.54 8.26
N LEU A 149 11.99 -1.79 6.99
CA LEU A 149 11.82 -3.15 6.48
C LEU A 149 13.11 -3.95 6.61
N ASP A 150 14.23 -3.40 6.12
CA ASP A 150 15.55 -4.04 6.14
C ASP A 150 16.12 -4.19 7.56
N ALA A 151 15.72 -3.32 8.50
CA ALA A 151 16.09 -3.43 9.90
C ALA A 151 15.28 -4.50 10.67
N THR A 152 14.10 -4.87 10.17
CA THR A 152 13.16 -5.77 10.87
C THR A 152 13.26 -7.22 10.39
N TYR A 153 13.58 -7.46 9.12
CA TYR A 153 13.62 -8.78 8.48
C TYR A 153 14.98 -9.03 7.82
#